data_AF-A0A2N8PAX3-F1
#
_entry.id   AF-A0A2N8PAX3-F1
#
_cell.length_a   1.000
_cell.length_b   1.000
_cell.length_c   1.000
_cell.angle_alpha   90.00
_cell.angle_beta   90.00
_cell.angle_gamma   90.00
#
_symmetry.space_group_name_H-M   'P 1'
#
loop_
_entity.id
_entity.type
_entity.pdbx_description
1 polymer ?
#
loop_
_entity_poly.entity_id
_entity_poly.type
_entity_poly.pdbx_seq_one_letter_code
_entity_poly.pdbx_strand_id
1 'polypeptide(L)'
;MPKDEYLVDVEALSKLAKSFETYGTDLESYIKEFRVKTDAEVIDDGFGVLTESEEVTSAYTEISNDMVESLHALRQHLDHISQGLHTVQQNATGTDTSVATSFSHGRGA
;
A
#
# COMPACT_ATOMS: atom_id res chain seq x y z
N MET A 1 -18.99 -32.80 13.34
CA MET A 1 -17.91 -31.79 13.28
C MET A 1 -18.56 -30.48 12.86
N PRO A 2 -18.29 -29.36 13.56
CA PRO A 2 -18.92 -28.09 13.21
C PRO A 2 -18.38 -27.60 11.85
N LYS A 3 -19.28 -27.14 10.99
CA LYS A 3 -19.03 -26.65 9.61
C LYS A 3 -18.42 -25.23 9.61
N ASP A 4 -17.47 -24.99 10.50
CA ASP A 4 -16.70 -23.73 10.55
C ASP A 4 -15.32 -23.95 9.90
N GLU A 5 -15.26 -24.77 8.85
CA GLU A 5 -14.09 -24.90 8.00
C GLU A 5 -13.97 -23.63 7.15
N TYR A 6 -13.20 -22.66 7.66
CA TYR A 6 -12.40 -21.68 6.93
C TYR A 6 -12.68 -21.58 5.42
N LEU A 7 -13.83 -21.03 5.04
CA LEU A 7 -14.03 -20.52 3.69
C LEU A 7 -13.49 -19.09 3.69
N VAL A 8 -12.26 -18.95 3.20
CA VAL A 8 -11.69 -17.64 2.91
C VAL A 8 -12.63 -16.96 1.91
N ASP A 9 -13.25 -15.85 2.30
CA ASP A 9 -14.08 -15.06 1.41
C ASP A 9 -13.18 -14.35 0.38
N VAL A 10 -13.00 -15.02 -0.76
CA VAL A 10 -12.18 -14.59 -1.90
C VAL A 10 -12.62 -13.21 -2.41
N GLU A 11 -13.92 -12.92 -2.39
CA GLU A 11 -14.45 -11.63 -2.85
C GLU A 11 -14.10 -10.51 -1.86
N ALA A 12 -14.25 -10.77 -0.55
CA ALA A 12 -13.86 -9.82 0.48
C ALA A 12 -12.35 -9.55 0.46
N LEU A 13 -11.51 -10.57 0.27
CA LEU A 13 -10.05 -10.40 0.13
C LEU A 13 -9.69 -9.57 -1.11
N SER A 14 -10.35 -9.82 -2.25
CA SER A 14 -10.10 -9.07 -3.48
C SER A 14 -10.48 -7.59 -3.32
N LYS A 15 -11.61 -7.31 -2.68
CA LYS A 15 -12.03 -5.94 -2.33
C LYS A 15 -11.02 -5.26 -1.42
N LEU A 16 -10.54 -5.95 -0.40
CA LEU A 16 -9.55 -5.41 0.53
C LEU A 16 -8.22 -5.12 -0.15
N ALA A 17 -7.71 -6.04 -0.98
CA ALA A 17 -6.48 -5.84 -1.76
C ALA A 17 -6.58 -4.59 -2.65
N LYS A 18 -7.71 -4.43 -3.34
CA LYS A 18 -7.97 -3.26 -4.19
C LYS A 18 -8.03 -1.94 -3.39
N SER A 19 -8.52 -1.97 -2.15
CA SER A 19 -8.47 -0.79 -1.27
C SER A 19 -7.03 -0.39 -0.94
N PHE A 20 -6.16 -1.36 -0.62
CA PHE A 20 -4.73 -1.08 -0.40
C PHE A 20 -4.04 -0.49 -1.64
N GLU A 21 -4.34 -1.00 -2.84
CA GLU A 21 -3.82 -0.45 -4.11
C GLU A 21 -4.30 0.99 -4.36
N THR A 22 -5.59 1.24 -4.11
CA THR A 22 -6.17 2.58 -4.25
C THR A 22 -5.47 3.55 -3.32
N TYR A 23 -5.37 3.20 -2.03
CA TYR A 23 -4.71 4.07 -1.05
C TYR A 23 -3.21 4.26 -1.34
N GLY A 24 -2.51 3.24 -1.85
CA GLY A 24 -1.12 3.38 -2.31
C GLY A 24 -0.97 4.36 -3.48
N THR A 25 -1.93 4.33 -4.42
CA THR A 25 -1.98 5.23 -5.58
C THR A 25 -2.30 6.67 -5.17
N ASP A 26 -3.28 6.85 -4.27
CA ASP A 26 -3.64 8.16 -3.73
C ASP A 26 -2.46 8.75 -2.95
N LEU A 27 -1.82 7.94 -2.11
CA LEU A 27 -0.65 8.35 -1.34
C LEU A 27 0.51 8.80 -2.23
N GLU A 28 0.79 8.08 -3.32
CA GLU A 28 1.79 8.52 -4.30
C GLU A 28 1.46 9.89 -4.90
N SER A 29 0.18 10.15 -5.17
CA SER A 29 -0.28 11.43 -5.71
C SER A 29 -0.09 12.55 -4.69
N TYR A 30 -0.41 12.30 -3.41
CA TYR A 30 -0.17 13.26 -2.34
C TYR A 30 1.31 13.51 -2.07
N ILE A 31 2.17 12.49 -2.15
CA ILE A 31 3.63 12.66 -2.02
C ILE A 31 4.16 13.57 -3.13
N LYS A 32 3.69 13.39 -4.38
CA LYS A 32 4.08 14.26 -5.50
C LYS A 32 3.65 15.70 -5.28
N GLU A 33 2.40 15.92 -4.87
CA GLU A 33 1.89 17.26 -4.58
C GLU A 33 2.65 17.91 -3.42
N PHE A 34 2.93 17.14 -2.37
CA PHE A 34 3.72 17.59 -1.23
C PHE A 34 5.11 18.04 -1.68
N ARG A 35 5.86 17.19 -2.40
CA ARG A 35 7.20 17.52 -2.92
C ARG A 35 7.23 18.78 -3.76
N VAL A 36 6.21 19.01 -4.60
CA VAL A 36 6.12 20.25 -5.40
C VAL A 36 6.00 21.49 -4.50
N LYS A 37 5.34 21.37 -3.36
CA LYS A 37 5.12 22.48 -2.40
C LYS A 37 6.23 22.61 -1.36
N THR A 38 7.10 21.62 -1.24
CA THR A 38 8.19 21.57 -0.25
C THR A 38 9.55 21.37 -0.89
N ASP A 39 9.66 21.65 -2.18
CA ASP A 39 10.97 21.67 -2.84
C ASP A 39 11.85 22.77 -2.22
N ALA A 40 13.16 22.58 -2.25
CA ALA A 40 14.11 23.45 -1.54
C ALA A 40 13.96 24.92 -1.97
N GLU A 41 13.76 25.18 -3.27
CA GLU A 41 13.51 26.52 -3.81
C GLU A 41 12.21 27.13 -3.27
N VAL A 42 11.14 26.35 -3.15
CA VAL A 42 9.84 26.82 -2.63
C VAL A 42 9.92 27.09 -1.13
N ILE A 43 10.67 26.28 -0.39
CA ILE A 43 10.94 26.50 1.04
C ILE A 43 11.76 27.79 1.22
N ASP A 44 12.86 27.95 0.46
CA ASP A 44 13.73 29.12 0.51
C ASP A 44 12.96 30.41 0.17
N ASP A 45 12.18 30.40 -0.92
CA ASP A 45 11.32 31.50 -1.34
C ASP A 45 10.25 31.84 -0.29
N GLY A 46 9.68 30.82 0.37
CA GLY A 46 8.62 30.96 1.36
C GLY A 46 9.10 31.62 2.66
N PHE A 47 10.34 31.33 3.08
CA PHE A 47 10.99 32.00 4.21
C PHE A 47 11.51 33.39 3.83
N GLY A 48 11.98 33.56 2.60
CA GLY A 48 12.49 34.82 2.06
C GLY A 48 13.65 35.40 2.88
N VAL A 49 13.92 36.69 2.69
CA VAL A 49 14.97 37.45 3.43
C VAL A 49 14.64 37.61 4.94
N LEU A 50 13.48 37.15 5.40
CA LEU A 50 13.00 37.39 6.77
C LEU A 50 13.56 36.40 7.80
N THR A 51 14.16 35.30 7.37
CA THR A 51 14.98 34.45 8.22
C THR A 51 16.37 34.33 7.61
N GLU A 52 17.32 35.17 8.04
CA GLU A 52 18.75 35.00 7.73
C GLU A 52 19.37 33.73 8.36
N SER A 53 18.55 32.75 8.77
CA SER A 53 18.99 31.52 9.40
C SER A 53 18.89 30.37 8.40
N GLU A 54 19.98 30.17 7.67
CA GLU A 54 20.26 28.99 6.84
C GLU A 54 19.89 27.68 7.58
N GLU A 55 20.09 27.66 8.90
CA GLU A 55 19.73 26.56 9.79
C GLU A 55 18.22 26.22 9.77
N VAL A 56 17.34 27.23 9.77
CA VAL A 56 15.88 27.01 9.76
C VAL A 56 15.41 26.48 8.41
N THR A 57 15.89 27.07 7.31
CA THR A 57 15.59 26.60 5.95
C THR A 57 16.06 25.15 5.78
N SER A 58 17.30 24.84 6.20
CA SER A 58 17.87 23.49 6.14
C SER A 58 17.06 22.48 6.96
N ALA A 59 16.65 22.84 8.18
CA ALA A 59 15.85 21.96 9.03
C ALA A 59 14.48 21.64 8.40
N TYR A 60 13.82 22.62 7.79
CA TYR A 60 12.55 22.40 7.10
C TYR A 60 12.71 21.53 5.84
N THR A 61 13.80 21.70 5.09
CA THR A 61 14.13 20.84 3.95
C THR A 61 14.38 19.40 4.40
N GLU A 62 15.16 19.20 5.47
CA GLU A 62 15.44 17.88 6.04
C GLU A 62 14.15 17.19 6.49
N ILE A 63 13.33 17.87 7.29
CA ILE A 63 12.03 17.36 7.76
C ILE A 63 11.11 17.00 6.58
N SER A 64 11.10 17.82 5.52
CA SER A 64 10.29 17.56 4.32
C SER A 64 10.77 16.32 3.57
N ASN A 65 12.08 16.12 3.47
CA ASN A 65 12.67 14.92 2.86
C ASN A 65 12.37 13.66 3.68
N ASP A 66 12.56 13.70 5.00
CA ASP A 66 12.29 12.58 5.90
C ASP A 66 10.82 12.15 5.86
N MET A 67 9.90 13.11 5.78
CA MET A 67 8.48 12.84 5.60
C MET A 67 8.20 12.14 4.27
N VAL A 68 8.80 12.60 3.18
CA VAL A 68 8.64 11.96 1.86
C VAL A 68 9.15 10.53 1.88
N GLU A 69 10.32 10.28 2.47
CA GLU A 69 10.88 8.94 2.61
C GLU A 69 9.95 8.02 3.42
N SER A 70 9.47 8.50 4.56
CA SER A 70 8.54 7.77 5.43
C SER A 70 7.23 7.43 4.71
N LEU A 71 6.67 8.38 3.94
CA LEU A 71 5.44 8.17 3.18
C LEU A 71 5.66 7.20 2.00
N HIS A 72 6.83 7.22 1.35
CA HIS A 72 7.17 6.22 0.34
C HIS A 72 7.30 4.81 0.96
N ALA A 73 7.89 4.69 2.14
CA ALA A 73 7.95 3.41 2.86
C ALA A 73 6.54 2.90 3.22
N LEU A 74 5.65 3.79 3.68
CA LEU A 74 4.25 3.43 3.92
C LEU A 74 3.56 2.95 2.64
N ARG A 75 3.72 3.66 1.52
CA ARG A 75 3.20 3.25 0.21
C ARG A 75 3.67 1.84 -0.16
N GLN A 76 4.96 1.55 -0.06
CA GLN A 76 5.51 0.22 -0.34
C GLN A 76 4.90 -0.85 0.57
N HIS A 77 4.59 -0.51 1.82
CA HIS A 77 3.93 -1.44 2.74
C HIS A 77 2.48 -1.75 2.31
N LEU A 78 1.73 -0.74 1.85
CA LEU A 78 0.39 -0.95 1.28
C LEU A 78 0.43 -1.87 0.05
N ASP A 79 1.41 -1.68 -0.83
CA ASP A 79 1.63 -2.53 -2.01
C ASP A 79 1.93 -3.99 -1.60
N HIS A 80 2.80 -4.19 -0.61
CA HIS A 80 3.11 -5.53 -0.09
C HIS A 80 1.88 -6.22 0.53
N ILE A 81 1.04 -5.48 1.25
CA ILE A 81 -0.20 -6.03 1.82
C ILE A 81 -1.14 -6.47 0.70
N SER A 82 -1.35 -5.63 -0.33
CA SER A 82 -2.18 -6.01 -1.48
C SER A 82 -1.67 -7.29 -2.15
N GLN A 83 -0.37 -7.37 -2.44
CA GLN A 83 0.25 -8.55 -3.05
C GLN A 83 0.09 -9.81 -2.20
N GLY A 84 0.22 -9.68 -0.87
CA GLY A 84 -0.03 -10.76 0.08
C GLY A 84 -1.47 -11.25 0.03
N LEU A 85 -2.44 -10.34 -0.02
CA LEU A 85 -3.87 -10.67 -0.12
C LEU A 85 -4.20 -11.38 -1.44
N HIS A 86 -3.66 -10.91 -2.57
CA HIS A 86 -3.79 -11.60 -3.87
C HIS A 86 -3.20 -13.01 -3.84
N THR A 87 -2.06 -13.20 -3.17
CA THR A 87 -1.44 -14.51 -3.01
C THR A 87 -2.34 -15.46 -2.20
N VAL A 88 -2.92 -14.99 -1.10
CA VAL A 88 -3.87 -15.77 -0.30
C VAL A 88 -5.10 -16.14 -1.11
N GLN A 89 -5.65 -15.19 -1.89
CA GLN A 89 -6.78 -15.41 -2.78
C GLN A 89 -6.50 -16.53 -3.82
N GLN A 90 -5.33 -16.46 -4.46
CA GLN A 90 -4.90 -17.47 -5.45
C GLN A 90 -4.77 -18.85 -4.82
N ASN A 91 -4.17 -18.94 -3.62
CA ASN A 91 -4.00 -20.19 -2.90
C ASN A 91 -5.34 -20.81 -2.48
N ALA A 92 -6.28 -20.00 -2.00
CA ALA A 92 -7.63 -20.44 -1.63
C ALA A 92 -8.36 -21.03 -2.85
N THR A 93 -8.37 -20.29 -3.97
CA THR A 93 -9.03 -20.73 -5.22
C THR A 93 -8.41 -22.02 -5.79
N GLY A 94 -7.08 -22.14 -5.74
CA GLY A 94 -6.35 -23.33 -6.19
C GLY A 94 -6.67 -24.56 -5.32
N THR A 95 -6.76 -24.37 -4.01
CA THR A 95 -7.12 -25.44 -3.05
C THR A 95 -8.54 -25.94 -3.32
N ASP A 96 -9.52 -25.04 -3.48
CA ASP A 96 -10.91 -25.40 -3.77
C ASP A 96 -11.03 -26.18 -5.09
N THR A 97 -10.30 -25.76 -6.12
CA THR A 97 -10.29 -26.44 -7.43
C THR A 97 -9.71 -27.86 -7.33
N SER A 98 -8.64 -28.04 -6.55
CA SER A 98 -8.01 -29.35 -6.33
C SER A 98 -8.93 -30.31 -5.57
N VAL A 99 -9.60 -29.82 -4.52
CA VAL A 99 -10.58 -30.58 -3.75
C VAL A 99 -11.78 -30.98 -4.61
N ALA A 100 -12.35 -30.04 -5.37
CA ALA A 100 -13.47 -30.32 -6.28
C ALA A 100 -13.11 -31.38 -7.34
N THR A 101 -11.90 -31.31 -7.89
CA THR A 101 -11.40 -32.29 -8.87
C THR A 101 -11.21 -33.68 -8.24
N SER A 102 -10.73 -33.75 -6.99
CA SER A 102 -10.57 -35.02 -6.28
C SER A 102 -11.91 -35.69 -5.98
N PHE A 103 -12.93 -34.90 -5.62
CA PHE A 103 -14.30 -35.40 -5.39
C PHE A 103 -15.03 -35.81 -6.69
N SER A 104 -14.70 -35.21 -7.84
CA SER A 104 -15.27 -35.63 -9.12
C SER A 104 -14.67 -36.95 -9.61
N HIS A 105 -13.36 -37.15 -9.40
CA HIS A 105 -12.70 -38.42 -9.71
C HIS A 105 -13.14 -39.56 -8.79
N GLY A 106 -13.33 -39.31 -7.49
CA GLY A 106 -13.77 -40.34 -6.53
C GLY A 106 -15.23 -40.78 -6.67
N ARG A 107 -16.10 -40.00 -7.32
CA ARG A 107 -17.50 -40.36 -7.60
C ARG A 107 -17.70 -41.01 -8.98
N GLY A 108 -16.65 -41.13 -9.77
CA GLY A 108 -16.65 -41.77 -11.09
C GLY A 108 -16.01 -43.17 -11.13
N ALA A 109 -15.64 -43.74 -9.98
CA ALA A 109 -15.05 -45.08 -9.83
C ALA A 109 -16.02 -46.05 -9.15
#